data_AF-A0A1L4CY95-F1
#
_entry.id   AF-A0A1L4CY95-F1
#
_cell.length_a   1.000
_cell.length_b   1.000
_cell.length_c   1.000
_cell.angle_alpha   90.00
_cell.angle_beta   90.00
_cell.angle_gamma   90.00
#
_symmetry.space_group_name_H-M   'P 1'
#
loop_
_entity.id
_entity.type
_entity.pdbx_description
1 polymer ?
#
loop_
_entity_poly.entity_id
_entity_poly.type
_entity_poly.pdbx_seq_one_letter_code
_entity_poly.pdbx_strand_id
1 'polypeptide(L)'
;MLSPYIKLNDNCVLCAKLRNAQNDPDFLFDGGHNVLVFKSPFAEKWPGALMPIFKRHIYEHSDIRNSDLPDTLHTLVCLEKAIRKVTDCKRINLVKFANVAHHLHWHIIPRYPNENYSKKCSWELNDYSKKQLYSWVEGSFFEPNNPIYQNIVQESLFEIKNRGSSYFGCALFLRPSDEKLRKEYFQLNIDIILKMARENPKDWECLLMKRNYFDYAWDFIGGNCEINEFPEQAMIREVSEEVGWKILKYKEVTRQWRMGSIKGIVYFAIPEEPQFMENDPPRIHCEEVNTVKYFNLVEILNDLSLPDSVRGRISAFLNEKSDFTSADG
;
A
#
# COMPACT_ATOMS: atom_id res chain seq x y z
N MET A 1 11.23 -6.60 12.29
CA MET A 1 11.49 -5.81 13.52
C MET A 1 10.58 -4.59 13.49
N LEU A 2 10.06 -4.15 14.65
CA LEU A 2 9.24 -2.93 14.69
C LEU A 2 10.11 -1.72 14.38
N SER A 3 9.57 -0.78 13.59
CA SER A 3 10.24 0.48 13.30
C SER A 3 10.52 1.24 14.61
N PRO A 4 11.73 1.83 14.78
CA PRO A 4 12.07 2.59 16.00
C PRO A 4 11.19 3.82 16.20
N TYR A 5 10.47 4.26 15.16
CA TYR A 5 9.56 5.40 15.21
C TYR A 5 8.16 5.05 15.77
N ILE A 6 7.85 3.78 15.98
CA ILE A 6 6.59 3.35 16.59
C ILE A 6 6.69 3.55 18.11
N LYS A 7 6.00 4.57 18.63
CA LYS A 7 5.87 4.79 20.08
C LYS A 7 4.99 3.69 20.69
N LEU A 8 5.62 2.83 21.48
CA LEU A 8 4.97 1.83 22.30
C LEU A 8 4.84 2.34 23.74
N ASN A 9 3.88 1.80 24.47
CA ASN A 9 3.64 2.12 25.87
C ASN A 9 4.20 1.00 26.76
N ASP A 10 5.08 1.34 27.71
CA ASP A 10 5.71 0.35 28.60
C ASP A 10 4.73 -0.38 29.51
N ASN A 11 3.62 0.27 29.87
CA ASN A 11 2.58 -0.29 30.74
C ASN A 11 1.52 -1.11 29.98
N CYS A 12 1.69 -1.31 28.67
CA CYS A 12 0.74 -2.04 27.85
C CYS A 12 1.21 -3.48 27.57
N VAL A 13 0.39 -4.46 27.95
CA VAL A 13 0.66 -5.89 27.73
C VAL A 13 0.82 -6.24 26.25
N LEU A 14 0.05 -5.61 25.35
CA LEU A 14 0.17 -5.83 23.91
C LEU A 14 1.42 -5.14 23.34
N CYS A 15 1.81 -3.97 23.84
CA CYS A 15 3.10 -3.37 23.50
C CYS A 15 4.28 -4.23 23.94
N ALA A 16 4.21 -4.88 25.10
CA ALA A 16 5.22 -5.84 25.54
C ALA A 16 5.26 -7.06 24.60
N LYS A 17 4.09 -7.59 24.23
CA LYS A 17 3.97 -8.69 23.26
C LYS A 17 4.55 -8.33 21.89
N LEU A 18 4.27 -7.12 21.39
CA LEU A 18 4.83 -6.58 20.15
C LEU A 18 6.36 -6.45 20.22
N ARG A 19 6.91 -5.92 21.32
CA ARG A 19 8.37 -5.80 21.52
C ARG A 19 9.08 -7.16 21.48
N ASN A 20 8.47 -8.17 22.09
CA ASN A 20 9.05 -9.50 22.20
C ASN A 20 8.50 -10.52 21.18
N ALA A 21 7.89 -10.04 20.09
CA ALA A 21 7.14 -10.90 19.17
C ALA A 21 7.95 -12.11 18.66
N GLN A 22 9.23 -11.92 18.34
CA GLN A 22 10.10 -13.00 17.82
C GLN A 22 10.35 -14.14 18.83
N ASN A 23 10.19 -13.88 20.13
CA ASN A 23 10.34 -14.89 21.18
C ASN A 23 8.98 -15.32 21.76
N ASP A 24 7.87 -14.80 21.23
CA ASP A 24 6.54 -15.11 21.70
C ASP A 24 6.03 -16.38 20.98
N PRO A 25 5.59 -17.42 21.71
CA PRO A 25 5.19 -18.70 21.11
C PRO A 25 3.91 -18.59 20.27
N ASP A 26 3.13 -17.54 20.46
CA ASP A 26 1.92 -17.28 19.68
C ASP A 26 2.18 -16.40 18.46
N PHE A 27 3.37 -15.81 18.32
CA PHE A 27 3.67 -15.00 17.13
C PHE A 27 3.71 -15.88 15.88
N LEU A 28 3.04 -15.41 14.83
CA LEU A 28 2.93 -16.15 13.58
C LEU A 28 3.75 -15.47 12.48
N PHE A 29 3.45 -14.20 12.16
CA PHE A 29 4.16 -13.44 11.12
C PHE A 29 3.89 -11.93 11.21
N ASP A 30 4.67 -11.15 10.47
CA ASP A 30 4.45 -9.72 10.28
C ASP A 30 3.43 -9.50 9.14
N GLY A 31 2.28 -8.89 9.45
CA GLY A 31 1.18 -8.67 8.51
C GLY A 31 1.33 -7.40 7.68
N GLY A 32 2.50 -6.76 7.67
CA GLY A 32 2.80 -5.57 6.87
C GLY A 32 2.93 -4.31 7.71
N HIS A 33 2.58 -3.15 7.18
CA HIS A 33 2.87 -1.87 7.82
C HIS A 33 2.24 -1.68 9.21
N ASN A 34 1.02 -2.18 9.39
CA ASN A 34 0.19 -1.78 10.51
C ASN A 34 -0.02 -2.85 11.58
N VAL A 35 0.24 -4.14 11.31
CA VAL A 35 -0.12 -5.22 12.24
C VAL A 35 0.95 -6.29 12.38
N LEU A 36 1.09 -6.85 13.59
CA LEU A 36 1.72 -8.16 13.81
C LEU A 36 0.62 -9.18 14.13
N VAL A 37 0.76 -10.40 13.61
CA VAL A 37 -0.28 -11.45 13.73
C VAL A 37 0.17 -12.53 14.71
N PHE A 38 -0.71 -12.82 15.66
CA PHE A 38 -0.51 -13.86 16.69
C PHE A 38 -1.64 -14.89 16.66
N LYS A 39 -1.46 -16.04 17.32
CA LYS A 39 -2.55 -16.92 17.70
C LYS A 39 -3.48 -16.21 18.67
N SER A 40 -4.77 -16.35 18.45
CA SER A 40 -5.79 -15.83 19.36
C SER A 40 -5.89 -16.68 20.62
N PRO A 41 -6.22 -16.13 21.80
CA PRO A 41 -6.61 -16.95 22.95
C PRO A 41 -7.78 -17.90 22.65
N PHE A 42 -8.63 -17.54 21.68
CA PHE A 42 -9.70 -18.41 21.20
C PHE A 42 -9.20 -19.64 20.42
N ALA A 43 -7.92 -19.69 20.03
CA ALA A 43 -7.29 -20.78 19.28
C ALA A 43 -7.44 -22.15 19.94
N GLU A 44 -7.50 -22.19 21.27
CA GLU A 44 -7.61 -23.44 22.01
C GLU A 44 -8.89 -24.20 21.67
N LYS A 45 -9.98 -23.47 21.43
CA LYS A 45 -11.33 -24.00 21.13
C LYS A 45 -11.72 -23.86 19.67
N TRP A 46 -11.15 -22.87 18.97
CA TRP A 46 -11.34 -22.62 17.56
C TRP A 46 -9.96 -22.56 16.89
N PRO A 47 -9.36 -23.71 16.54
CA PRO A 47 -8.09 -23.77 15.80
C PRO A 47 -8.11 -22.84 14.58
N GLY A 48 -6.99 -22.18 14.27
CA GLY A 48 -6.94 -21.18 13.20
C GLY A 48 -7.42 -19.78 13.59
N ALA A 49 -7.90 -19.56 14.82
CA ALA A 49 -8.22 -18.21 15.28
C ALA A 49 -6.96 -17.32 15.38
N LEU A 50 -7.02 -16.14 14.76
CA LEU A 50 -5.94 -15.17 14.71
C LEU A 50 -6.22 -13.94 15.59
N MET A 51 -5.14 -13.31 16.06
CA MET A 51 -5.17 -12.04 16.79
C MET A 51 -4.18 -11.05 16.15
N PRO A 52 -4.63 -10.25 15.17
CA PRO A 52 -3.86 -9.13 14.64
C PRO A 52 -3.80 -8.01 15.68
N ILE A 53 -2.60 -7.56 16.02
CA ILE A 53 -2.36 -6.44 16.94
C ILE A 53 -1.83 -5.26 16.13
N PHE A 54 -2.49 -4.10 16.26
CA PHE A 54 -2.02 -2.88 15.61
C PHE A 54 -0.67 -2.45 16.16
N LYS A 55 0.30 -2.08 15.33
CA LYS A 55 1.68 -1.82 15.79
C LYS A 55 1.77 -0.58 16.67
N ARG A 56 1.07 0.50 16.33
CA ARG A 56 1.02 1.73 17.16
C ARG A 56 0.12 1.53 18.37
N HIS A 57 0.49 2.13 19.49
CA HIS A 57 -0.36 2.16 20.68
C HIS A 57 -1.50 3.18 20.48
N ILE A 58 -2.61 2.71 19.93
CA ILE A 58 -3.87 3.44 19.80
C ILE A 58 -5.00 2.59 20.40
N TYR A 59 -6.12 3.20 20.77
CA TYR A 59 -7.17 2.50 21.50
C TYR A 59 -8.34 2.12 20.61
N GLU A 60 -8.81 3.07 19.79
CA GLU A 60 -9.98 2.90 18.94
C GLU A 60 -9.63 2.75 17.47
N HIS A 61 -10.53 2.10 16.73
CA HIS A 61 -10.44 2.04 15.27
C HIS A 61 -10.43 3.44 14.66
N SER A 62 -11.18 4.38 15.24
CA SER A 62 -11.23 5.79 14.84
C SER A 62 -9.90 6.53 15.02
N ASP A 63 -8.95 5.98 15.77
CA ASP A 63 -7.63 6.58 15.99
C ASP A 63 -6.61 6.18 14.89
N ILE A 64 -6.99 5.27 13.99
CA ILE A 64 -6.20 4.92 12.82
C ILE A 64 -6.16 6.15 11.89
N ARG A 65 -4.97 6.52 11.41
CA ARG A 65 -4.85 7.62 10.45
C ARG A 65 -5.58 7.26 9.16
N ASN A 66 -6.20 8.23 8.51
CA ASN A 66 -6.87 8.01 7.22
C ASN A 66 -5.96 7.38 6.15
N SER A 67 -4.65 7.64 6.20
CA SER A 67 -3.65 7.00 5.33
C SER A 67 -3.44 5.51 5.61
N ASP A 68 -3.63 5.08 6.85
CA ASP A 68 -3.30 3.73 7.32
C ASP A 68 -4.55 2.82 7.31
N LEU A 69 -5.74 3.42 7.30
CA LEU A 69 -7.02 2.71 7.40
C LEU A 69 -7.27 1.73 6.25
N PRO A 70 -7.10 2.10 4.96
CA PRO A 70 -7.34 1.16 3.86
C PRO A 70 -6.43 -0.07 3.93
N ASP A 71 -5.14 0.13 4.17
CA ASP A 71 -4.15 -0.94 4.30
C ASP A 71 -4.47 -1.89 5.47
N THR A 72 -4.89 -1.31 6.61
CA THR A 72 -5.27 -2.08 7.80
C THR A 72 -6.49 -2.95 7.52
N LEU A 73 -7.55 -2.37 6.93
CA LEU A 73 -8.79 -3.09 6.61
C LEU A 73 -8.53 -4.17 5.56
N HIS A 74 -7.76 -3.89 4.51
CA HIS A 74 -7.38 -4.89 3.51
C HIS A 74 -6.60 -6.04 4.13
N THR A 75 -5.67 -5.74 5.05
CA THR A 75 -4.93 -6.78 5.77
C THR A 75 -5.87 -7.70 6.55
N LEU A 76 -6.84 -7.15 7.30
CA LEU A 76 -7.82 -7.97 8.03
C LEU A 76 -8.64 -8.87 7.09
N VAL A 77 -9.00 -8.37 5.89
CA VAL A 77 -9.69 -9.17 4.86
C VAL A 77 -8.81 -10.29 4.31
N CYS A 78 -7.52 -10.04 4.04
CA CYS A 78 -6.59 -11.08 3.60
C CYS A 78 -6.50 -12.22 4.65
N LEU A 79 -6.44 -11.87 5.93
CA LEU A 79 -6.43 -12.85 7.02
C LEU A 79 -7.74 -13.65 7.08
N GLU A 80 -8.89 -12.99 6.92
CA GLU A 80 -10.19 -13.67 6.86
C GLU A 80 -10.24 -14.68 5.70
N LYS A 81 -9.84 -14.28 4.50
CA LYS A 81 -9.80 -15.16 3.32
C LYS A 81 -8.90 -16.37 3.56
N ALA A 82 -7.72 -16.15 4.11
CA ALA A 82 -6.77 -17.22 4.40
C ALA A 82 -7.35 -18.23 5.39
N ILE A 83 -7.96 -17.77 6.49
CA ILE A 83 -8.64 -18.65 7.45
C ILE A 83 -9.75 -19.43 6.74
N ARG A 84 -10.62 -18.77 5.98
CA ARG A 84 -11.74 -19.44 5.30
C ARG A 84 -11.26 -20.51 4.34
N LYS A 85 -10.24 -20.22 3.53
CA LYS A 85 -9.68 -21.15 2.54
C LYS A 85 -9.02 -22.36 3.19
N VAL A 86 -8.27 -22.16 4.28
CA VAL A 86 -7.54 -23.24 4.95
C VAL A 86 -8.44 -24.11 5.84
N THR A 87 -9.43 -23.51 6.49
CA THR A 87 -10.21 -24.20 7.54
C THR A 87 -11.56 -24.74 7.07
N ASP A 88 -12.01 -24.34 5.88
CA ASP A 88 -13.37 -24.59 5.38
C ASP A 88 -14.46 -24.21 6.41
N CYS A 89 -14.18 -23.18 7.21
CA CYS A 89 -15.12 -22.75 8.24
C CYS A 89 -16.41 -22.22 7.60
N LYS A 90 -17.54 -22.43 8.28
CA LYS A 90 -18.86 -22.00 7.81
C LYS A 90 -19.00 -20.47 7.81
N ARG A 91 -18.34 -19.80 8.75
CA ARG A 91 -18.34 -18.33 8.88
C ARG A 91 -17.21 -17.87 9.79
N ILE A 92 -17.00 -16.56 9.81
CA ILE A 92 -16.02 -15.89 10.67
C ILE A 92 -16.75 -14.98 11.65
N ASN A 93 -16.28 -14.98 12.90
CA ASN A 93 -16.56 -13.92 13.86
C ASN A 93 -15.34 -12.99 13.92
N LEU A 94 -15.50 -11.73 13.50
CA LEU A 94 -14.50 -10.68 13.66
C LEU A 94 -14.91 -9.76 14.81
N VAL A 95 -14.09 -9.69 15.86
CA VAL A 95 -14.43 -8.91 17.07
C VAL A 95 -13.24 -8.08 17.55
N LYS A 96 -13.54 -6.89 18.07
CA LYS A 96 -12.59 -6.03 18.81
C LYS A 96 -13.07 -5.94 20.26
N PHE A 97 -12.29 -6.48 21.18
CA PHE A 97 -12.50 -6.28 22.61
C PHE A 97 -11.59 -5.16 23.10
N ALA A 98 -12.07 -4.33 24.03
CA ALA A 98 -11.33 -3.16 24.51
C ALA A 98 -11.40 -2.99 26.03
N ASN A 99 -11.94 -3.99 26.73
CA ASN A 99 -12.26 -3.92 28.15
C ASN A 99 -11.04 -4.13 29.06
N VAL A 100 -10.01 -4.83 28.58
CA VAL A 100 -8.83 -5.22 29.38
C VAL A 100 -7.56 -4.60 28.83
N ALA A 101 -7.24 -4.86 27.55
CA ALA A 101 -6.07 -4.28 26.90
C ALA A 101 -6.47 -3.01 26.15
N HIS A 102 -5.97 -1.85 26.60
CA HIS A 102 -6.19 -0.56 25.92
C HIS A 102 -5.23 -0.36 24.74
N HIS A 103 -5.25 -1.30 23.80
CA HIS A 103 -4.45 -1.28 22.59
C HIS A 103 -5.22 -2.02 21.51
N LEU A 104 -5.43 -1.36 20.37
CA LEU A 104 -6.20 -1.86 19.26
C LEU A 104 -5.68 -3.22 18.74
N HIS A 105 -6.57 -4.21 18.82
CA HIS A 105 -6.38 -5.55 18.30
C HIS A 105 -7.74 -6.14 17.91
N TRP A 106 -7.70 -7.21 17.14
CA TRP A 106 -8.89 -7.93 16.71
C TRP A 106 -8.73 -9.42 17.01
N HIS A 107 -9.84 -10.14 17.08
CA HIS A 107 -9.86 -11.60 16.99
C HIS A 107 -10.65 -12.01 15.76
N ILE A 108 -10.05 -12.84 14.92
CA ILE A 108 -10.67 -13.45 13.75
C ILE A 108 -10.87 -14.93 14.05
N ILE A 109 -12.12 -15.35 14.27
CA ILE A 109 -12.44 -16.65 14.85
C ILE A 109 -13.24 -17.48 13.83
N PRO A 110 -12.68 -18.58 13.28
CA PRO A 110 -13.43 -19.50 12.42
C PRO A 110 -14.50 -20.22 13.22
N ARG A 111 -15.70 -20.32 12.65
CA ARG A 111 -16.83 -21.08 13.18
C ARG A 111 -17.15 -22.25 12.28
N TYR A 112 -17.20 -23.44 12.84
CA TYR A 112 -17.22 -24.69 12.08
C TYR A 112 -18.63 -25.27 11.92
N PRO A 113 -18.89 -26.03 10.84
CA PRO A 113 -20.20 -26.64 10.59
C PRO A 113 -20.69 -27.61 11.68
N ASN A 114 -19.77 -28.30 12.35
CA ASN A 114 -19.97 -29.33 13.36
C ASN A 114 -20.11 -28.78 14.80
N GLU A 115 -20.18 -27.46 14.99
CA GLU A 115 -20.40 -26.86 16.30
C GLU A 115 -21.84 -27.03 16.80
N ASN A 116 -22.01 -27.55 18.02
CA ASN A 116 -23.31 -27.76 18.67
C ASN A 116 -24.03 -26.45 18.99
N TYR A 117 -23.28 -25.38 19.28
CA TYR A 117 -23.80 -24.07 19.71
C TYR A 117 -23.56 -22.97 18.67
N SER A 118 -23.86 -23.28 17.41
CA SER A 118 -23.60 -22.38 16.28
C SER A 118 -24.31 -21.00 16.41
N LYS A 119 -25.45 -20.90 17.11
CA LYS A 119 -26.16 -19.61 17.29
C LYS A 119 -25.57 -18.71 18.38
N LYS A 120 -24.69 -19.22 19.25
CA LYS A 120 -24.06 -18.45 20.32
C LYS A 120 -22.76 -17.79 19.84
N CYS A 121 -22.43 -16.65 20.43
CA CYS A 121 -21.15 -15.97 20.22
C CYS A 121 -20.01 -16.73 20.92
N SER A 122 -18.78 -16.60 20.42
CA SER A 122 -17.63 -17.37 20.92
C SER A 122 -17.33 -17.12 22.40
N TRP A 123 -17.58 -15.91 22.92
CA TRP A 123 -17.34 -15.60 24.33
C TRP A 123 -18.37 -16.25 25.27
N GLU A 124 -19.62 -16.45 24.84
CA GLU A 124 -20.66 -17.12 25.64
C GLU A 124 -20.35 -18.61 25.85
N LEU A 125 -19.39 -19.12 25.09
CA LEU A 125 -18.98 -20.51 25.07
C LEU A 125 -17.66 -20.73 25.83
N ASN A 126 -17.19 -19.73 26.58
CA ASN A 126 -15.91 -19.81 27.26
C ASN A 126 -15.86 -20.86 28.40
N ASP A 127 -17.00 -21.24 28.95
CA ASP A 127 -17.07 -22.28 30.00
C ASP A 127 -17.33 -23.69 29.43
N TYR A 128 -17.54 -23.81 28.11
CA TYR A 128 -17.77 -25.09 27.46
C TYR A 128 -16.45 -25.77 27.10
N SER A 129 -16.36 -27.07 27.38
CA SER A 129 -15.23 -27.91 26.95
C SER A 129 -15.26 -28.16 25.44
N LYS A 130 -14.10 -28.52 24.86
CA LYS A 130 -13.98 -28.88 23.43
C LYS A 130 -14.96 -29.99 23.03
N LYS A 131 -15.15 -30.99 23.90
CA LYS A 131 -16.10 -32.10 23.65
C LYS A 131 -17.56 -31.66 23.62
N GLN A 132 -17.93 -30.60 24.36
CA GLN A 132 -19.29 -30.06 24.33
C GLN A 132 -19.51 -29.16 23.12
N LEU A 133 -18.46 -28.49 22.63
CA LEU A 133 -18.55 -27.54 21.53
C LEU A 133 -18.83 -28.19 20.19
N TYR A 134 -18.33 -29.40 19.95
CA TYR A 134 -18.39 -30.07 18.66
C TYR A 134 -19.14 -31.40 18.75
N SER A 135 -19.96 -31.70 17.76
CA SER A 135 -20.65 -33.01 17.65
C SER A 135 -19.68 -34.14 17.31
N TRP A 136 -18.67 -33.83 16.49
CA TRP A 136 -17.58 -34.72 16.10
C TRP A 136 -16.41 -33.86 15.61
N VAL A 137 -15.17 -34.28 15.87
CA VAL A 137 -13.95 -33.68 15.29
C VAL A 137 -12.98 -34.79 14.90
N GLU A 138 -12.15 -34.53 13.90
CA GLU A 138 -10.98 -35.37 13.63
C GLU A 138 -10.01 -35.36 14.82
N GLY A 139 -9.29 -36.46 15.05
CA GLY A 139 -8.39 -36.59 16.20
C GLY A 139 -7.27 -35.52 16.22
N SER A 140 -6.76 -35.16 15.06
CA SER A 140 -5.70 -34.15 14.88
C SER A 140 -6.19 -32.70 15.02
N PHE A 141 -7.51 -32.46 15.10
CA PHE A 141 -8.09 -31.12 15.03
C PHE A 141 -7.58 -30.18 16.14
N PHE A 142 -7.34 -30.72 17.34
CA PHE A 142 -6.81 -29.97 18.49
C PHE A 142 -5.35 -30.28 18.81
N GLU A 143 -4.67 -31.10 18.01
CA GLU A 143 -3.29 -31.47 18.28
C GLU A 143 -2.35 -30.28 18.06
N PRO A 144 -1.33 -30.09 18.91
CA PRO A 144 -0.37 -28.99 18.76
C PRO A 144 0.37 -28.99 17.41
N ASN A 145 0.55 -30.18 16.82
CA ASN A 145 1.27 -30.38 15.56
C ASN A 145 0.38 -30.18 14.31
N ASN A 146 -0.88 -29.78 14.49
CA ASN A 146 -1.78 -29.53 13.37
C ASN A 146 -1.20 -28.42 12.45
N PRO A 147 -1.03 -28.68 11.13
CA PRO A 147 -0.40 -27.73 10.21
C PRO A 147 -1.29 -26.51 9.89
N ILE A 148 -2.51 -26.42 10.44
CA ILE A 148 -3.47 -25.33 10.21
C ILE A 148 -2.83 -23.94 10.27
N TYR A 149 -1.97 -23.67 11.26
CA TYR A 149 -1.33 -22.36 11.37
C TYR A 149 -0.23 -22.14 10.33
N GLN A 150 0.53 -23.16 9.96
CA GLN A 150 1.52 -23.06 8.88
C GLN A 150 0.81 -22.75 7.55
N ASN A 151 -0.29 -23.45 7.26
CA ASN A 151 -1.10 -23.24 6.08
C ASN A 151 -1.76 -21.86 6.07
N ILE A 152 -2.31 -21.41 7.22
CA ILE A 152 -2.88 -20.06 7.35
C ILE A 152 -1.81 -19.00 7.15
N VAL A 153 -0.58 -19.17 7.67
CA VAL A 153 0.52 -18.23 7.45
C VAL A 153 0.86 -18.15 5.97
N GLN A 154 1.06 -19.29 5.30
CA GLN A 154 1.36 -19.34 3.87
C GLN A 154 0.28 -18.66 3.03
N GLU A 155 -0.99 -18.98 3.29
CA GLU A 155 -2.11 -18.39 2.56
C GLU A 155 -2.29 -16.91 2.88
N SER A 156 -2.09 -16.50 4.14
CA SER A 156 -2.16 -15.08 4.53
C SER A 156 -1.09 -14.26 3.83
N LEU A 157 0.14 -14.79 3.77
CA LEU A 157 1.23 -14.14 3.04
C LEU A 157 0.94 -14.08 1.53
N PHE A 158 0.32 -15.11 0.96
CA PHE A 158 -0.14 -15.09 -0.43
C PHE A 158 -1.22 -14.02 -0.67
N GLU A 159 -2.27 -13.99 0.13
CA GLU A 159 -3.36 -13.00 0.00
C GLU A 159 -2.87 -11.57 0.25
N ILE A 160 -1.96 -11.38 1.20
CA ILE A 160 -1.32 -10.08 1.44
C ILE A 160 -0.47 -9.72 0.22
N LYS A 161 0.37 -10.63 -0.29
CA LYS A 161 1.27 -10.42 -1.45
C LYS A 161 0.52 -10.11 -2.76
N ASN A 162 -0.71 -10.59 -2.91
CA ASN A 162 -1.49 -10.42 -4.13
C ASN A 162 -2.64 -9.42 -3.99
N ARG A 163 -2.68 -8.63 -2.90
CA ARG A 163 -3.68 -7.57 -2.76
C ARG A 163 -3.28 -6.38 -3.65
N GLY A 164 -4.25 -5.77 -4.33
CA GLY A 164 -4.01 -4.52 -5.04
C GLY A 164 -3.61 -3.41 -4.07
N SER A 165 -2.54 -2.69 -4.38
CA SER A 165 -2.20 -1.44 -3.69
C SER A 165 -3.09 -0.32 -4.20
N SER A 166 -3.61 0.52 -3.30
CA SER A 166 -4.42 1.68 -3.68
C SER A 166 -3.60 2.95 -3.95
N TYR A 167 -2.27 2.84 -3.92
CA TYR A 167 -1.35 3.95 -4.05
C TYR A 167 -0.50 3.82 -5.32
N PHE A 168 -0.20 4.93 -5.98
CA PHE A 168 0.78 5.00 -7.06
C PHE A 168 1.78 6.14 -6.85
N GLY A 169 2.93 6.02 -7.48
CA GLY A 169 3.93 7.09 -7.56
C GLY A 169 4.33 7.30 -9.01
N CYS A 170 4.40 8.55 -9.45
CA CYS A 170 4.85 8.86 -10.80
C CYS A 170 5.82 10.04 -10.86
N ALA A 171 6.65 10.03 -11.89
CA ALA A 171 7.70 11.02 -12.12
C ALA A 171 7.22 12.08 -13.11
N LEU A 172 7.33 13.35 -12.70
CA LEU A 172 7.28 14.52 -13.55
C LEU A 172 8.72 14.89 -13.94
N PHE A 173 9.11 14.63 -15.18
CA PHE A 173 10.39 15.11 -15.72
C PHE A 173 10.14 16.37 -16.52
N LEU A 174 10.75 17.48 -16.09
CA LEU A 174 10.65 18.77 -16.76
C LEU A 174 11.96 19.10 -17.47
N ARG A 175 11.85 19.81 -18.59
CA ARG A 175 12.99 20.46 -19.24
C ARG A 175 12.59 21.80 -19.86
N PRO A 176 13.53 22.75 -20.00
CA PRO A 176 13.33 23.90 -20.88
C PRO A 176 13.22 23.46 -22.35
N SER A 177 12.34 24.11 -23.11
CA SER A 177 12.28 23.93 -24.57
C SER A 177 13.58 24.40 -25.24
N ASP A 178 14.21 25.45 -24.71
CA ASP A 178 15.52 25.94 -25.18
C ASP A 178 16.66 24.99 -24.77
N GLU A 179 17.31 24.39 -25.76
CA GLU A 179 18.45 23.49 -25.60
C GLU A 179 19.63 24.11 -24.84
N LYS A 180 19.84 25.44 -24.94
CA LYS A 180 20.93 26.11 -24.22
C LYS A 180 20.71 26.07 -22.71
N LEU A 181 19.46 26.23 -22.28
CA LEU A 181 19.08 26.22 -20.86
C LEU A 181 19.14 24.81 -20.25
N ARG A 182 19.07 23.75 -21.07
CA ARG A 182 19.21 22.36 -20.59
C ARG A 182 20.58 22.08 -19.98
N LYS A 183 21.64 22.78 -20.41
CA LYS A 183 23.00 22.63 -19.85
C LYS A 183 23.12 23.21 -18.44
N GLU A 184 22.42 24.30 -18.18
CA GLU A 184 22.42 24.98 -16.87
C GLU A 184 21.46 24.31 -15.89
N TYR A 185 20.46 23.57 -16.39
CA TYR A 185 19.43 22.88 -15.63
C TYR A 185 19.95 22.10 -14.41
N PHE A 186 21.00 21.29 -14.60
CA PHE A 186 21.55 20.41 -13.54
C PHE A 186 22.29 21.18 -12.43
N GLN A 187 22.61 22.46 -12.65
CA GLN A 187 23.25 23.34 -11.68
C GLN A 187 22.23 24.07 -10.81
N LEU A 188 20.96 24.14 -11.26
CA LEU A 188 19.90 24.85 -10.57
C LEU A 188 19.35 24.05 -9.37
N ASN A 189 18.87 24.77 -8.38
CA ASN A 189 18.11 24.18 -7.28
C ASN A 189 16.73 23.72 -7.80
N ILE A 190 16.24 22.60 -7.27
CA ILE A 190 14.92 22.04 -7.60
C ILE A 190 13.80 23.08 -7.47
N ASP A 191 13.85 23.93 -6.45
CA ASP A 191 12.83 24.97 -6.20
C ASP A 191 12.86 26.09 -7.24
N ILE A 192 14.06 26.41 -7.76
CA ILE A 192 14.22 27.40 -8.83
C ILE A 192 13.63 26.86 -10.12
N ILE A 193 13.91 25.60 -10.44
CA ILE A 193 13.36 24.94 -11.63
C ILE A 193 11.83 24.93 -11.59
N LEU A 194 11.26 24.48 -10.47
CA LEU A 194 9.81 24.44 -10.28
C LEU A 194 9.19 25.83 -10.44
N LYS A 195 9.81 26.86 -9.87
CA LYS A 195 9.37 28.25 -10.00
C LYS A 195 9.40 28.71 -11.46
N MET A 196 10.51 28.50 -12.17
CA MET A 196 10.64 28.90 -13.57
C MET A 196 9.60 28.23 -14.48
N ALA A 197 9.35 26.93 -14.27
CA ALA A 197 8.36 26.18 -15.02
C ALA A 197 6.92 26.66 -14.77
N ARG A 198 6.61 27.09 -13.54
CA ARG A 198 5.29 27.67 -13.20
C ARG A 198 5.11 29.09 -13.75
N GLU A 199 6.15 29.91 -13.70
CA GLU A 199 6.09 31.30 -14.18
C GLU A 199 6.02 31.38 -15.71
N ASN A 200 6.68 30.46 -16.41
CA ASN A 200 6.76 30.48 -17.88
C ASN A 200 6.44 29.11 -18.51
N PRO A 201 5.24 28.54 -18.29
CA PRO A 201 4.94 27.14 -18.66
C PRO A 201 5.04 26.86 -20.16
N LYS A 202 4.87 27.88 -21.00
CA LYS A 202 5.02 27.78 -22.46
C LYS A 202 6.45 27.50 -22.93
N ASP A 203 7.45 27.74 -22.08
CA ASP A 203 8.87 27.56 -22.42
C ASP A 203 9.43 26.25 -21.81
N TRP A 204 8.53 25.40 -21.30
CA TRP A 204 8.83 24.18 -20.57
C TRP A 204 8.06 22.99 -21.12
N GLU A 205 8.69 21.83 -21.00
CA GLU A 205 8.15 20.56 -21.50
C GLU A 205 8.18 19.50 -20.40
N CYS A 206 7.23 18.57 -20.47
CA CYS A 206 7.13 17.39 -19.62
C CYS A 206 7.32 16.12 -20.45
N LEU A 207 8.09 15.16 -19.94
CA LEU A 207 8.18 13.84 -20.53
C LEU A 207 6.89 13.05 -20.25
N LEU A 208 6.34 12.42 -21.29
CA LEU A 208 5.29 11.42 -21.18
C LEU A 208 5.74 10.13 -21.87
N MET A 209 5.27 8.99 -21.37
CA MET A 209 5.43 7.69 -21.99
C MET A 209 4.13 7.26 -22.68
N LYS A 210 4.26 6.59 -23.82
CA LYS A 210 3.15 5.95 -24.51
C LYS A 210 3.09 4.49 -24.08
N ARG A 211 1.98 4.10 -23.48
CA ARG A 211 1.73 2.72 -23.05
C ARG A 211 1.64 1.79 -24.25
N ASN A 212 1.98 0.53 -24.04
CA ASN A 212 1.99 -0.51 -25.08
C ASN A 212 0.85 -1.53 -24.94
N TYR A 213 -0.06 -1.34 -23.98
CA TYR A 213 -1.23 -2.20 -23.74
C TYR A 213 -2.54 -1.39 -23.64
N PHE A 214 -3.66 -2.08 -23.88
CA PHE A 214 -5.08 -1.67 -23.73
C PHE A 214 -5.56 -0.41 -24.47
N ASP A 215 -4.96 0.77 -24.23
CA ASP A 215 -5.44 2.07 -24.70
C ASP A 215 -4.41 2.86 -25.53
N TYR A 216 -3.14 2.45 -25.52
CA TYR A 216 -2.01 3.19 -26.13
C TYR A 216 -1.95 4.67 -25.70
N ALA A 217 -2.47 4.98 -24.51
CA ALA A 217 -2.54 6.34 -24.00
C ALA A 217 -1.17 6.87 -23.59
N TRP A 218 -1.03 8.19 -23.64
CA TRP A 218 0.12 8.89 -23.04
C TRP A 218 -0.09 9.06 -21.55
N ASP A 219 0.93 8.79 -20.76
CA ASP A 219 0.91 9.01 -19.31
C ASP A 219 2.30 9.38 -18.76
N PHE A 220 2.35 9.70 -17.47
CA PHE A 220 3.59 9.86 -16.72
C PHE A 220 4.24 8.49 -16.50
N ILE A 221 5.56 8.46 -16.42
CA ILE A 221 6.32 7.27 -16.04
C ILE A 221 6.07 7.00 -14.55
N GLY A 222 5.74 5.76 -14.20
CA GLY A 222 5.32 5.42 -12.85
C GLY A 222 4.17 4.44 -12.81
N GLY A 223 3.94 3.90 -11.61
CA GLY A 223 3.08 2.75 -11.43
C GLY A 223 2.53 2.65 -10.03
N ASN A 224 1.73 1.62 -9.83
CA ASN A 224 1.17 1.30 -8.52
C ASN A 224 2.30 0.86 -7.58
N CYS A 225 2.17 1.22 -6.32
CA CYS A 225 3.09 0.76 -5.31
C CYS A 225 2.97 -0.76 -5.19
N GLU A 226 4.09 -1.46 -5.18
CA GLU A 226 4.17 -2.80 -4.64
C GLU A 226 3.89 -2.80 -3.14
N ILE A 227 3.84 -4.00 -2.57
CA ILE A 227 3.54 -4.16 -1.16
C ILE A 227 4.73 -3.73 -0.32
N ASN A 228 4.44 -2.91 0.68
CA ASN A 228 5.41 -2.22 1.51
C ASN A 228 6.28 -1.19 0.76
N GLU A 229 5.84 -0.76 -0.42
CA GLU A 229 6.49 0.28 -1.20
C GLU A 229 5.82 1.63 -0.91
N PHE A 230 6.64 2.65 -0.61
CA PHE A 230 6.16 4.03 -0.58
C PHE A 230 6.04 4.57 -2.01
N PRO A 231 5.14 5.54 -2.29
CA PRO A 231 5.00 6.11 -3.63
C PRO A 231 6.32 6.62 -4.25
N GLU A 232 7.25 7.13 -3.46
CA GLU A 232 8.57 7.53 -3.95
C GLU A 232 9.41 6.35 -4.44
N GLN A 233 9.31 5.20 -3.77
CA GLN A 233 10.02 3.98 -4.14
C GLN A 233 9.41 3.38 -5.41
N ALA A 234 8.07 3.38 -5.49
CA ALA A 234 7.35 2.96 -6.70
C ALA A 234 7.79 3.81 -7.90
N MET A 235 7.81 5.12 -7.73
CA MET A 235 8.27 6.04 -8.77
C MET A 235 9.72 5.74 -9.21
N ILE A 236 10.65 5.50 -8.27
CA ILE A 236 12.04 5.16 -8.61
C ILE A 236 12.15 3.81 -9.33
N ARG A 237 11.46 2.78 -8.85
CA ARG A 237 11.47 1.43 -9.42
C ARG A 237 10.91 1.45 -10.84
N GLU A 238 9.73 2.03 -11.02
CA GLU A 238 9.05 2.11 -12.32
C GLU A 238 9.88 2.91 -13.33
N VAL A 239 10.48 4.03 -12.94
CA VAL A 239 11.42 4.77 -13.81
C VAL A 239 12.61 3.89 -14.23
N SER A 240 13.13 3.05 -13.33
CA SER A 240 14.21 2.13 -13.66
C SER A 240 13.74 0.96 -14.55
N GLU A 241 12.54 0.44 -14.36
CA GLU A 241 12.01 -0.72 -15.07
C GLU A 241 11.45 -0.36 -16.46
N GLU A 242 10.77 0.78 -16.55
CA GLU A 242 10.06 1.23 -17.75
C GLU A 242 10.99 1.94 -18.76
N VAL A 243 11.95 2.74 -18.25
CA VAL A 243 12.85 3.53 -19.10
C VAL A 243 14.33 3.34 -18.81
N GLY A 244 14.70 2.67 -17.71
CA GLY A 244 16.10 2.38 -17.38
C GLY A 244 16.86 3.57 -16.83
N TRP A 245 16.15 4.58 -16.33
CA TRP A 245 16.77 5.81 -15.84
C TRP A 245 17.01 5.73 -14.34
N LYS A 246 18.01 6.46 -13.88
CA LYS A 246 18.24 6.75 -12.47
C LYS A 246 17.85 8.18 -12.15
N ILE A 247 17.44 8.41 -10.91
CA ILE A 247 16.99 9.72 -10.43
C ILE A 247 18.04 10.30 -9.51
N LEU A 248 18.55 11.48 -9.86
CA LEU A 248 19.54 12.22 -9.08
C LEU A 248 18.90 12.89 -7.85
N LYS A 249 17.76 13.56 -8.08
CA LYS A 249 17.00 14.30 -7.05
C LYS A 249 15.52 14.23 -7.39
N TYR A 250 14.68 14.28 -6.37
CA TYR A 250 13.25 14.40 -6.57
C TYR A 250 12.61 15.24 -5.45
N LYS A 251 11.43 15.78 -5.73
CA LYS A 251 10.59 16.49 -4.77
C LYS A 251 9.12 16.29 -5.09
N GLU A 252 8.32 16.00 -4.06
CA GLU A 252 6.87 15.95 -4.17
C GLU A 252 6.32 17.29 -4.68
N VAL A 253 5.47 17.27 -5.70
CA VAL A 253 4.86 18.50 -6.27
C VAL A 253 3.35 18.55 -6.16
N THR A 254 2.66 17.41 -6.27
CA THR A 254 1.21 17.32 -6.08
C THR A 254 0.82 15.91 -5.65
N ARG A 255 -0.36 15.78 -5.05
CA ARG A 255 -0.97 14.50 -4.69
C ARG A 255 -2.28 14.34 -5.44
N GLN A 256 -2.78 13.11 -5.50
CA GLN A 256 -4.17 12.83 -5.84
C GLN A 256 -4.92 12.48 -4.57
N TRP A 257 -6.02 13.18 -4.31
CA TRP A 257 -6.98 12.83 -3.28
C TRP A 257 -8.24 12.27 -3.91
N ARG A 258 -8.73 11.15 -3.36
CA ARG A 258 -10.09 10.66 -3.60
C ARG A 258 -10.78 10.37 -2.29
N MET A 259 -11.97 10.92 -2.13
CA MET A 259 -12.85 10.65 -0.99
C MET A 259 -12.12 10.82 0.37
N GLY A 260 -11.27 11.83 0.48
CA GLY A 260 -10.50 12.13 1.70
C GLY A 260 -9.26 11.24 1.93
N SER A 261 -8.87 10.42 0.97
CA SER A 261 -7.67 9.57 1.02
C SER A 261 -6.71 9.88 -0.13
N ILE A 262 -5.40 9.84 0.14
CA ILE A 262 -4.38 9.95 -0.90
C ILE A 262 -4.44 8.70 -1.78
N LYS A 263 -4.36 8.86 -3.10
CA LYS A 263 -4.31 7.76 -4.08
C LYS A 263 -3.00 7.71 -4.85
N GLY A 264 -2.30 8.83 -4.94
CA GLY A 264 -0.97 8.81 -5.51
C GLY A 264 -0.26 10.13 -5.34
N ILE A 265 1.02 10.10 -5.64
CA ILE A 265 1.92 11.23 -5.47
C ILE A 265 2.68 11.43 -6.78
N VAL A 266 2.75 12.69 -7.22
CA VAL A 266 3.56 13.10 -8.35
C VAL A 266 4.83 13.74 -7.81
N TYR A 267 5.96 13.23 -8.25
CA TYR A 267 7.29 13.70 -7.87
C TYR A 267 7.92 14.38 -9.06
N PHE A 268 8.32 15.65 -8.90
CA PHE A 268 9.26 16.23 -9.83
C PHE A 268 10.61 15.55 -9.66
N ALA A 269 11.12 14.96 -10.74
CA ALA A 269 12.34 14.17 -10.75
C ALA A 269 13.37 14.80 -11.69
N ILE A 270 14.63 14.79 -11.25
CA ILE A 270 15.80 15.16 -12.04
C ILE A 270 16.54 13.85 -12.34
N PRO A 271 16.72 13.49 -13.63
CA PRO A 271 17.39 12.26 -13.98
C PRO A 271 18.90 12.37 -13.75
N GLU A 272 19.62 11.25 -13.69
CA GLU A 272 21.06 11.22 -13.37
C GLU A 272 21.93 11.78 -14.51
N GLU A 273 21.53 11.57 -15.76
CA GLU A 273 22.34 11.91 -16.94
C GLU A 273 21.69 12.98 -17.83
N PRO A 274 22.47 13.94 -18.36
CA PRO A 274 21.96 14.99 -19.26
C PRO A 274 21.30 14.47 -20.54
N GLN A 275 21.75 13.33 -21.07
CA GLN A 275 21.20 12.74 -22.30
C GLN A 275 19.70 12.41 -22.22
N PHE A 276 19.15 12.27 -21.01
CA PHE A 276 17.73 12.02 -20.79
C PHE A 276 16.85 13.27 -21.04
N MET A 277 17.47 14.44 -21.20
CA MET A 277 16.81 15.70 -21.56
C MET A 277 16.81 15.96 -23.07
N GLU A 278 17.32 15.04 -23.89
CA GLU A 278 17.35 15.17 -25.35
C GLU A 278 16.00 14.89 -26.00
N ASN A 279 15.82 15.28 -27.26
CA ASN A 279 14.53 15.15 -27.96
C ASN A 279 14.10 13.69 -28.15
N ASP A 280 15.07 12.77 -28.27
CA ASP A 280 14.87 11.33 -28.31
C ASP A 280 15.76 10.68 -27.22
N PRO A 281 15.30 10.66 -25.96
CA PRO A 281 16.15 10.27 -24.86
C PRO A 281 16.33 8.74 -24.82
N PRO A 282 17.55 8.24 -24.53
CA PRO A 282 17.83 6.81 -24.55
C PRO A 282 17.04 6.09 -23.45
N ARG A 283 16.53 4.89 -23.75
CA ARG A 283 15.78 4.07 -22.80
C ARG A 283 16.06 2.58 -23.01
N ILE A 284 15.79 1.79 -21.99
CA ILE A 284 15.70 0.33 -22.17
C ILE A 284 14.37 -0.03 -22.84
N HIS A 285 14.35 -1.16 -23.54
CA HIS A 285 13.12 -1.71 -24.09
C HIS A 285 12.42 -2.56 -23.03
N CYS A 286 11.13 -2.32 -22.84
CA CYS A 286 10.26 -3.11 -21.98
C CYS A 286 8.91 -3.33 -22.67
N GLU A 287 8.12 -4.27 -22.15
CA GLU A 287 6.81 -4.61 -22.73
C GLU A 287 5.76 -3.52 -22.50
N GLU A 288 5.94 -2.66 -21.50
CA GLU A 288 4.96 -1.68 -21.04
C GLU A 288 5.03 -0.34 -21.79
N VAL A 289 6.24 0.07 -22.19
CA VAL A 289 6.51 1.38 -22.82
C VAL A 289 6.85 1.24 -24.30
N ASN A 290 5.94 1.75 -25.13
CA ASN A 290 6.13 1.80 -26.58
C ASN A 290 7.13 2.89 -27.00
N THR A 291 7.00 4.09 -26.44
CA THR A 291 7.89 5.22 -26.71
C THR A 291 7.76 6.29 -25.63
N VAL A 292 8.66 7.26 -25.61
CA VAL A 292 8.62 8.43 -24.72
C VAL A 292 8.79 9.72 -25.53
N LYS A 293 8.19 10.82 -25.10
CA LYS A 293 8.31 12.11 -25.78
C LYS A 293 8.07 13.25 -24.81
N TYR A 294 8.77 14.37 -25.03
CA TYR A 294 8.51 15.63 -24.34
C TYR A 294 7.39 16.43 -25.02
N PHE A 295 6.48 16.95 -24.21
CA PHE A 295 5.34 17.76 -24.63
C PHE A 295 5.34 19.08 -23.88
N ASN A 296 5.01 20.17 -24.57
CA ASN A 296 4.90 21.48 -23.94
C ASN A 296 3.80 21.49 -22.86
N LEU A 297 4.05 22.14 -21.73
CA LEU A 297 3.10 22.13 -20.61
C LEU A 297 1.75 22.76 -20.97
N VAL A 298 1.76 23.83 -21.77
CA VAL A 298 0.53 24.52 -22.20
C VAL A 298 -0.20 23.72 -23.27
N GLU A 299 0.53 23.05 -24.17
CA GLU A 299 -0.08 22.17 -25.17
C GLU A 299 -0.80 20.99 -24.51
N ILE A 300 -0.19 20.37 -23.49
CA ILE A 300 -0.82 19.27 -22.74
C ILE A 300 -2.20 19.68 -22.23
N LEU A 301 -2.32 20.87 -21.62
CA LEU A 301 -3.60 21.33 -21.06
C LEU A 301 -4.70 21.52 -22.11
N ASN A 302 -4.32 21.85 -23.34
CA ASN A 302 -5.24 22.16 -24.44
C ASN A 302 -5.53 20.94 -25.34
N ASP A 303 -4.72 19.88 -25.27
CA ASP A 303 -4.89 18.68 -26.08
C ASP A 303 -5.91 17.71 -25.47
N LEU A 304 -7.13 17.73 -26.01
CA LEU A 304 -8.22 16.85 -25.57
C LEU A 304 -8.00 15.37 -25.90
N SER A 305 -7.00 15.04 -26.73
CA SER A 305 -6.63 13.64 -26.99
C SER A 305 -5.80 13.03 -25.84
N LEU A 306 -5.23 13.86 -24.96
CA LEU A 306 -4.54 13.40 -23.77
C LEU A 306 -5.54 13.11 -22.63
N PRO A 307 -5.30 12.05 -21.83
CA PRO A 307 -6.16 11.70 -20.69
C PRO A 307 -6.37 12.87 -19.72
N ASP A 308 -7.56 12.98 -19.11
CA ASP A 308 -7.86 14.00 -18.09
C ASP A 308 -6.94 13.85 -16.89
N SER A 309 -6.51 12.63 -16.56
CA SER A 309 -5.51 12.37 -15.52
C SER A 309 -4.17 13.09 -15.77
N VAL A 310 -3.65 13.07 -17.00
CA VAL A 310 -2.42 13.77 -17.39
C VAL A 310 -2.61 15.28 -17.31
N ARG A 311 -3.68 15.80 -17.91
CA ARG A 311 -4.01 17.23 -17.90
C ARG A 311 -4.24 17.75 -16.48
N GLY A 312 -4.90 16.95 -15.63
CA GLY A 312 -5.14 17.24 -14.23
C GLY A 312 -3.85 17.36 -13.41
N ARG A 313 -2.90 16.44 -13.58
CA ARG A 313 -1.59 16.49 -12.90
C ARG A 313 -0.81 17.74 -13.25
N ILE A 314 -0.72 18.08 -14.54
CA ILE A 314 -0.04 19.31 -15.00
C ILE A 314 -0.75 20.56 -14.50
N SER A 315 -2.09 20.59 -14.55
CA SER A 315 -2.87 21.72 -14.04
C SER A 315 -2.65 21.93 -12.54
N ALA A 316 -2.65 20.87 -11.73
CA ALA A 316 -2.38 20.99 -10.29
C ALA A 316 -0.95 21.44 -10.01
N PHE A 317 0.03 20.90 -10.73
CA PHE A 317 1.42 21.34 -10.62
C PHE A 317 1.58 22.85 -10.88
N LEU A 318 0.98 23.36 -11.96
CA LEU A 318 1.09 24.77 -12.36
C LEU A 318 0.36 25.71 -11.40
N ASN A 319 -0.78 25.28 -10.85
CA ASN A 319 -1.59 26.08 -9.94
C ASN A 319 -1.22 25.89 -8.46
N GLU A 320 -0.09 25.22 -8.17
CA GLU A 320 0.36 24.88 -6.81
C GLU A 320 -0.71 24.20 -5.96
N LYS A 321 -1.59 23.42 -6.59
CA LYS A 321 -2.63 22.68 -5.89
C LYS A 321 -2.04 21.41 -5.31
N SER A 322 -2.41 21.10 -4.07
CA SER A 322 -2.07 19.83 -3.42
C SER A 322 -2.86 18.64 -3.95
N ASP A 323 -3.86 18.89 -4.82
CA ASP A 323 -4.78 17.90 -5.35
C ASP A 323 -5.06 18.13 -6.84
N PHE A 324 -5.23 17.04 -7.59
CA PHE A 324 -5.76 17.06 -8.94
C PHE A 324 -6.98 16.14 -9.07
N THR A 325 -8.04 16.68 -9.67
CA THR A 325 -9.21 15.89 -10.08
C THR A 325 -8.95 15.30 -11.46
N SER A 326 -8.99 13.98 -11.60
CA SER A 326 -9.13 13.31 -12.90
C SER A 326 -10.62 13.03 -13.11
N ALA A 327 -11.23 13.49 -14.21
CA ALA A 327 -12.59 13.08 -14.57
C ALA A 327 -12.65 11.59 -15.01
N ASP A 328 -11.49 10.99 -15.33
CA ASP A 328 -11.31 9.59 -15.73
C ASP A 328 -11.56 8.54 -14.62
N GLY A 329 -12.40 8.82 -13.62
CA GLY A 329 -12.88 7.80 -12.68
C GLY A 329 -13.79 8.29 -11.58
#